data_AF-A0A920MRJ2-F1
#
_entry.id   AF-A0A920MRJ2-F1
#
_cell.length_a   1.000
_cell.length_b   1.000
_cell.length_c   1.000
_cell.angle_alpha   90.00
_cell.angle_beta   90.00
_cell.angle_gamma   90.00
#
_symmetry.space_group_name_H-M   'P 1'
#
loop_
_entity.id
_entity.type
_entity.pdbx_description
1 polymer ?
#
loop_
_entity_poly.entity_id
_entity_poly.type
_entity_poly.pdbx_seq_one_letter_code
_entity_poly.pdbx_strand_id
1 'polypeptide(L)'
;MNKYLILILSIMVMTCSKPQNSAILEKMINKLGNDFPDIVSHPKKHRLQVLYTQIDRDKNNKPTFTTHGFRVREKEYFYPASTTKFPIAVLALEKANLNSKINPYMRLEVLTEKPELGGVVKDLSSESGYPSIAHYLRTLFIISDNSANNRLYEFLGRDHINQRIWDLGYQILESAIGLVSSLAMS
;
A
#
# COMPACT_ATOMS: atom_id res chain seq x y z
N MET A 1 5.83 -22.51 -44.89
CA MET A 1 5.64 -22.41 -43.42
C MET A 1 6.27 -21.17 -42.78
N ASN A 2 7.41 -20.64 -43.27
CA ASN A 2 8.09 -19.50 -42.62
C ASN A 2 7.45 -18.10 -42.80
N LYS A 3 6.51 -17.90 -43.74
CA LYS A 3 5.87 -16.58 -43.95
C LYS A 3 4.81 -16.23 -42.89
N TYR A 4 4.17 -17.24 -42.30
CA TYR A 4 3.17 -17.04 -41.23
C TYR A 4 3.82 -16.92 -39.84
N LEU A 5 5.05 -17.41 -39.67
CA LEU A 5 5.81 -17.31 -38.42
C LEU A 5 6.23 -15.86 -38.10
N ILE A 6 6.53 -15.06 -39.14
CA ILE A 6 6.85 -13.64 -39.00
C ILE A 6 5.60 -12.81 -38.66
N LEU A 7 4.43 -13.22 -39.17
CA LEU A 7 3.16 -12.53 -38.89
C LEU A 7 2.67 -12.78 -37.44
N ILE A 8 2.95 -13.95 -36.87
CA ILE A 8 2.63 -14.29 -35.47
C ILE A 8 3.56 -13.57 -34.49
N LEU A 9 4.82 -13.32 -34.86
CA LEU A 9 5.77 -12.56 -34.02
C LEU A 9 5.44 -11.06 -33.94
N SER A 10 4.72 -10.52 -34.93
CA SER A 10 4.31 -9.11 -34.97
C SER A 10 3.13 -8.78 -34.04
N ILE A 11 2.37 -9.77 -33.56
CA ILE A 11 1.12 -9.54 -32.81
C ILE A 11 1.33 -9.57 -31.28
N MET A 12 2.49 -10.02 -30.79
CA MET A 12 2.79 -10.08 -29.35
C MET A 12 3.29 -8.76 -28.73
N VAL A 13 3.40 -7.67 -29.51
CA VAL A 13 3.75 -6.35 -28.95
C VAL A 13 2.48 -5.58 -28.57
N MET A 14 1.60 -6.21 -27.79
CA MET A 14 0.60 -5.49 -26.99
C MET A 14 1.37 -4.80 -25.88
N THR A 15 1.91 -3.62 -26.19
CA THR A 15 2.63 -2.77 -25.23
C THR A 15 1.73 -2.50 -24.03
N CYS A 16 2.26 -2.77 -22.84
CA CYS A 16 1.76 -2.13 -21.62
C CYS A 16 1.86 -0.62 -21.84
N SER A 17 0.73 0.03 -22.11
CA SER A 17 0.67 1.47 -22.27
C SER A 17 1.04 2.10 -20.94
N LYS A 18 2.24 2.68 -20.86
CA LYS A 18 2.64 3.48 -19.70
C LYS A 18 1.56 4.52 -19.45
N PRO A 19 1.17 4.79 -18.18
CA PRO A 19 0.20 5.82 -17.87
C PRO A 19 0.72 7.15 -18.42
N GLN A 20 0.15 7.59 -19.53
CA GLN A 20 0.51 8.86 -20.14
C GLN A 20 -0.16 9.99 -19.38
N ASN A 21 0.40 11.19 -19.52
CA ASN A 21 -0.23 12.39 -19.03
C ASN A 21 -1.66 12.49 -19.60
N SER A 22 -2.65 12.56 -18.73
CA SER A 22 -4.03 12.75 -19.14
C SER A 22 -4.41 14.24 -19.06
N ALA A 23 -5.16 14.70 -20.06
CA ALA A 23 -5.67 16.07 -20.07
C ALA A 23 -6.54 16.39 -18.83
N ILE A 24 -7.22 15.39 -18.29
CA ILE A 24 -8.05 15.53 -17.08
C ILE A 24 -7.17 15.85 -15.87
N LEU A 25 -6.10 15.07 -15.63
CA LEU A 25 -5.20 15.32 -14.50
C LEU A 25 -4.40 16.59 -14.68
N GLU A 26 -3.93 16.90 -15.89
CA GLU A 26 -3.27 18.19 -16.16
C GLU A 26 -4.20 19.37 -15.83
N LYS A 27 -5.47 19.31 -16.25
CA LYS A 27 -6.46 20.35 -15.93
C LYS A 27 -6.71 20.44 -14.42
N MET A 28 -6.82 19.32 -13.71
CA MET A 28 -7.02 19.32 -12.25
C MET A 28 -5.82 19.91 -11.52
N ILE A 29 -4.61 19.52 -11.89
CA ILE A 29 -3.38 20.02 -11.28
C ILE A 29 -3.18 21.50 -11.57
N ASN A 30 -3.47 21.95 -12.80
CA ASN A 30 -3.40 23.37 -13.13
C ASN A 30 -4.39 24.23 -12.32
N LYS A 31 -5.57 23.70 -11.97
CA LYS A 31 -6.52 24.39 -11.09
C LYS A 31 -6.00 24.59 -9.67
N LEU A 32 -5.11 23.71 -9.20
CA LEU A 32 -4.44 23.85 -7.90
C LEU A 32 -3.35 24.94 -7.91
N GLY A 33 -3.07 25.56 -9.06
CA GLY A 33 -2.02 26.57 -9.19
C GLY A 33 -2.24 27.82 -8.34
N ASN A 34 -3.49 28.14 -7.97
CA ASN A 34 -3.77 29.24 -7.05
C ASN A 34 -3.31 28.94 -5.62
N ASP A 35 -3.45 27.69 -5.18
CA ASP A 35 -3.10 27.26 -3.82
C ASP A 35 -1.63 26.83 -3.71
N PHE A 36 -1.10 26.24 -4.79
CA PHE A 36 0.24 25.65 -4.82
C PHE A 36 1.03 26.07 -6.08
N PRO A 37 1.23 27.37 -6.33
CA PRO A 37 1.81 27.86 -7.58
C PRO A 37 3.20 27.31 -7.87
N ASP A 38 4.08 27.19 -6.87
CA ASP A 38 5.44 26.65 -7.06
C ASP A 38 5.43 25.15 -7.40
N ILE A 39 4.53 24.37 -6.79
CA ILE A 39 4.43 22.93 -7.05
C ILE A 39 3.89 22.68 -8.45
N VAL A 40 2.83 23.40 -8.83
CA VAL A 40 2.15 23.24 -10.12
C VAL A 40 3.00 23.74 -11.28
N SER A 41 3.74 24.84 -11.11
CA SER A 41 4.65 25.35 -12.14
C SER A 41 5.96 24.56 -12.26
N HIS A 42 6.43 23.92 -11.19
CA HIS A 42 7.66 23.13 -11.17
C HIS A 42 7.46 21.66 -10.75
N PRO A 43 6.58 20.89 -11.41
CA PRO A 43 6.23 19.53 -10.97
C PRO A 43 7.43 18.57 -11.04
N LYS A 44 8.41 18.85 -11.90
CA LYS A 44 9.66 18.07 -11.97
C LYS A 44 10.56 18.29 -10.74
N LYS A 45 10.70 19.53 -10.30
CA LYS A 45 11.50 19.92 -9.13
C LYS A 45 10.94 19.29 -7.86
N HIS A 46 9.62 19.34 -7.73
CA HIS A 46 8.89 18.81 -6.57
C HIS A 46 8.54 17.32 -6.69
N ARG A 47 8.95 16.67 -7.79
CA ARG A 47 8.72 15.25 -8.06
C ARG A 47 7.25 14.84 -7.97
N LEU A 48 6.33 15.77 -8.24
CA LEU A 48 4.89 15.51 -8.19
C LEU A 48 4.54 14.41 -9.21
N GLN A 49 3.82 13.40 -8.77
CA GLN A 49 3.23 12.37 -9.63
C GLN A 49 1.82 12.09 -9.17
N VAL A 50 0.92 11.82 -10.12
CA VAL A 50 -0.43 11.34 -9.82
C VAL A 50 -0.74 10.18 -10.76
N LEU A 51 -1.12 9.06 -10.17
CA LEU A 51 -1.65 7.91 -10.89
C LEU A 51 -3.05 7.65 -10.35
N TYR A 52 -4.05 7.78 -11.21
CA TYR A 52 -5.45 7.63 -10.85
C TYR A 52 -6.10 6.59 -11.77
N THR A 53 -6.73 5.58 -11.19
CA THR A 53 -7.53 4.60 -11.94
C THR A 53 -8.99 4.82 -11.62
N GLN A 54 -9.74 5.31 -12.60
CA GLN A 54 -11.20 5.39 -12.55
C GLN A 54 -11.78 3.98 -12.71
N ILE A 55 -12.77 3.66 -11.89
CA ILE A 55 -13.49 2.38 -11.92
C ILE A 55 -14.95 2.67 -12.25
N ASP A 56 -15.35 2.41 -13.48
CA ASP A 56 -16.73 2.52 -13.94
C ASP A 56 -17.40 1.14 -13.88
N ARG A 57 -18.63 1.06 -13.37
CA ARG A 57 -19.37 -0.20 -13.25
C ARG A 57 -20.59 -0.16 -14.15
N ASP A 58 -20.80 -1.23 -14.91
CA ASP A 58 -22.02 -1.37 -15.71
C ASP A 58 -23.24 -1.75 -14.84
N LYS A 59 -24.41 -1.88 -15.48
CA LYS A 59 -25.65 -2.30 -14.82
C LYS A 59 -25.59 -3.67 -14.12
N ASN A 60 -24.60 -4.50 -14.43
CA ASN A 60 -24.36 -5.81 -13.83
C ASN A 60 -23.22 -5.77 -12.80
N ASN A 61 -22.77 -4.58 -12.39
CA ASN A 61 -21.66 -4.36 -11.46
C ASN A 61 -20.28 -4.83 -12.01
N LYS A 62 -20.14 -5.02 -13.33
CA LYS A 62 -18.86 -5.38 -13.95
C LYS A 62 -17.98 -4.13 -14.09
N PRO A 63 -16.75 -4.14 -13.55
CA PRO A 63 -15.87 -2.97 -13.60
C PRO A 63 -15.17 -2.83 -14.96
N THR A 64 -15.01 -1.58 -15.39
CA THR A 64 -14.11 -1.13 -16.46
C THR A 64 -13.13 -0.14 -15.85
N PHE A 65 -11.84 -0.27 -16.19
CA PHE A 65 -10.77 0.52 -15.60
C PHE A 65 -10.21 1.51 -16.62
N THR A 66 -10.19 2.79 -16.25
CA THR A 66 -9.53 3.84 -17.04
C THR A 66 -8.42 4.46 -16.21
N THR A 67 -7.17 4.30 -16.65
CA THR A 67 -6.00 4.83 -15.93
C THR A 67 -5.56 6.16 -16.51
N HIS A 68 -5.36 7.14 -15.62
CA HIS A 68 -4.88 8.48 -15.90
C HIS A 68 -3.56 8.71 -15.17
N GLY A 69 -2.54 9.18 -15.89
CA GLY A 69 -1.25 9.55 -15.31
C GLY A 69 -1.01 11.06 -15.33
N PHE A 70 -0.17 11.54 -14.43
CA PHE A 70 0.53 12.82 -14.51
C PHE A 70 1.95 12.63 -14.01
N ARG A 71 2.93 12.87 -14.90
CA ARG A 71 4.37 12.70 -14.65
C ARG A 71 4.72 11.32 -14.06
N VAL A 72 4.02 10.27 -14.47
CA VAL A 72 4.28 8.92 -13.93
C VAL A 72 5.68 8.45 -14.34
N ARG A 73 6.54 8.23 -13.34
CA ARG A 73 7.92 7.72 -13.47
C ARG A 73 8.06 6.53 -12.54
N GLU A 74 7.83 5.33 -13.09
CA GLU A 74 7.82 4.04 -12.37
C GLU A 74 9.08 3.79 -11.52
N LYS A 75 10.25 4.27 -11.97
CA LYS A 75 11.54 4.05 -11.28
C LYS A 75 11.92 5.17 -10.30
N GLU A 76 11.09 6.19 -10.14
CA GLU A 76 11.36 7.28 -9.21
C GLU A 76 10.97 6.86 -7.78
N TYR A 77 11.94 6.78 -6.87
CA TYR A 77 11.70 6.35 -5.47
C TYR A 77 11.03 7.45 -4.63
N PHE A 78 9.95 7.13 -3.93
CA PHE A 78 9.32 8.01 -2.94
C PHE A 78 9.50 7.47 -1.54
N TYR A 79 9.86 8.34 -0.61
CA TYR A 79 9.81 7.98 0.80
C TYR A 79 8.33 7.77 1.19
N PRO A 80 7.94 6.55 1.59
CA PRO A 80 6.52 6.19 1.69
C PRO A 80 5.87 6.72 2.98
N ALA A 81 6.66 7.11 3.99
CA ALA A 81 6.14 7.45 5.32
C ALA A 81 5.10 6.41 5.80
N SER A 82 3.97 6.87 6.35
CA SER A 82 2.90 6.00 6.86
C SER A 82 2.10 5.24 5.78
N THR A 83 2.36 5.44 4.48
CA THR A 83 1.68 4.64 3.43
C THR A 83 2.08 3.17 3.47
N THR A 84 3.23 2.84 4.08
CA THR A 84 3.68 1.46 4.36
C THR A 84 2.72 0.68 5.28
N LYS A 85 1.93 1.38 6.11
CA LYS A 85 1.00 0.78 7.06
C LYS A 85 -0.18 0.09 6.37
N PHE A 86 -0.59 0.57 5.19
CA PHE A 86 -1.69 -0.04 4.45
C PHE A 86 -1.37 -1.47 3.99
N PRO A 87 -0.23 -1.74 3.32
CA PRO A 87 0.21 -3.11 3.04
C PRO A 87 0.26 -3.99 4.29
N ILE A 88 0.82 -3.51 5.40
CA ILE A 88 0.88 -4.26 6.67
C ILE A 88 -0.53 -4.61 7.16
N ALA A 89 -1.46 -3.66 7.13
CA ALA A 89 -2.85 -3.88 7.52
C ALA A 89 -3.54 -4.95 6.64
N VAL A 90 -3.36 -4.87 5.32
CA VAL A 90 -3.92 -5.84 4.36
C VAL A 90 -3.36 -7.23 4.59
N LEU A 91 -2.04 -7.36 4.74
CA LEU A 91 -1.39 -8.64 4.99
C LEU A 91 -1.82 -9.25 6.33
N ALA A 92 -1.97 -8.43 7.39
CA ALA A 92 -2.41 -8.93 8.69
C ALA A 92 -3.83 -9.51 8.63
N LEU A 93 -4.72 -8.84 7.91
CA LEU A 93 -6.08 -9.34 7.69
C LEU A 93 -6.10 -10.58 6.78
N GLU A 94 -5.27 -10.62 5.74
CA GLU A 94 -5.10 -11.82 4.89
C GLU A 94 -4.63 -13.02 5.71
N LYS A 95 -3.56 -12.87 6.51
CA LYS A 95 -3.03 -13.92 7.38
C LYS A 95 -4.07 -14.42 8.39
N ALA A 96 -4.87 -13.51 8.97
CA ALA A 96 -5.97 -13.88 9.85
C ALA A 96 -7.06 -14.66 9.10
N ASN A 97 -7.50 -14.20 7.93
CA ASN A 97 -8.55 -14.84 7.14
C ASN A 97 -8.16 -16.24 6.61
N LEU A 98 -6.87 -16.47 6.35
CA LEU A 98 -6.36 -17.78 5.92
C LEU A 98 -6.25 -18.79 7.06
N ASN A 99 -6.37 -18.37 8.31
CA ASN A 99 -6.33 -19.24 9.48
C ASN A 99 -7.66 -19.19 10.22
N SER A 100 -8.48 -20.23 10.07
CA SER A 100 -9.81 -20.32 10.70
C SER A 100 -9.81 -20.26 12.23
N LYS A 101 -8.63 -20.39 12.88
CA LYS A 101 -8.47 -20.25 14.33
C LYS A 101 -8.25 -18.79 14.77
N ILE A 102 -8.01 -17.88 13.84
CA ILE A 102 -7.76 -16.47 14.12
C ILE A 102 -9.00 -15.67 13.73
N ASN A 103 -9.71 -15.15 14.72
CA ASN A 103 -10.70 -14.09 14.51
C ASN A 103 -10.02 -12.74 14.79
N PRO A 104 -10.07 -11.75 13.88
CA PRO A 104 -9.43 -10.44 14.08
C PRO A 104 -9.86 -9.70 15.37
N TYR A 105 -11.04 -10.00 15.91
CA TYR A 105 -11.56 -9.40 17.15
C TYR A 105 -11.13 -10.14 18.41
N MET A 106 -10.47 -11.29 18.30
CA MET A 106 -9.94 -12.01 19.46
C MET A 106 -8.81 -11.23 20.13
N ARG A 107 -8.69 -11.42 21.45
CA ARG A 107 -7.59 -10.89 22.25
C ARG A 107 -6.25 -11.39 21.70
N LEU A 108 -5.36 -10.44 21.38
CA LEU A 108 -3.99 -10.67 20.92
C LEU A 108 -3.02 -10.12 21.96
N GLU A 109 -2.59 -10.96 22.90
CA GLU A 109 -1.60 -10.56 23.89
C GLU A 109 -0.20 -10.52 23.28
N VAL A 110 0.49 -9.41 23.47
CA VAL A 110 1.90 -9.29 23.17
C VAL A 110 2.66 -9.45 24.47
N LEU A 111 3.26 -10.62 24.65
CA LEU A 111 4.03 -10.93 25.86
C LEU A 111 5.46 -10.43 25.73
N THR A 112 6.07 -10.09 26.85
CA THR A 112 7.49 -9.78 26.92
C THR A 112 8.11 -10.39 28.17
N GLU A 113 9.34 -10.85 28.05
CA GLU A 113 10.16 -11.28 29.18
C GLU A 113 10.82 -10.09 29.90
N LYS A 114 10.90 -8.94 29.24
CA LYS A 114 11.48 -7.70 29.79
C LYS A 114 10.49 -6.54 29.66
N PRO A 115 10.11 -5.86 30.76
CA PRO A 115 9.14 -4.76 30.73
C PRO A 115 9.50 -3.64 29.72
N GLU A 116 10.79 -3.38 29.55
CA GLU A 116 11.38 -2.42 28.62
C GLU A 116 11.16 -2.72 27.13
N LEU A 117 10.80 -3.96 26.77
CA LEU A 117 10.38 -4.32 25.41
C LEU A 117 8.87 -4.08 25.17
N GLY A 118 8.14 -3.66 26.21
CA GLY A 118 6.79 -3.11 26.10
C GLY A 118 5.71 -4.11 25.65
N GLY A 119 5.49 -5.19 26.39
CA GLY A 119 4.37 -6.09 26.14
C GLY A 119 3.00 -5.40 26.34
N VAL A 120 1.98 -5.86 25.62
CA VAL A 120 0.62 -5.32 25.66
C VAL A 120 -0.36 -6.47 25.92
N VAL A 121 -0.82 -6.57 27.16
CA VAL A 121 -1.82 -7.58 27.59
C VAL A 121 -3.21 -6.99 27.84
N LYS A 122 -3.28 -5.65 27.98
CA LYS A 122 -4.49 -4.84 28.13
C LYS A 122 -4.34 -3.58 27.30
N ASP A 123 -5.45 -3.10 26.74
CA ASP A 123 -5.51 -1.84 26.01
C ASP A 123 -6.87 -1.19 26.26
N LEU A 124 -6.89 -0.24 27.20
CA LEU A 124 -8.12 0.46 27.61
C LEU A 124 -8.64 1.44 26.55
N SER A 125 -7.87 1.70 25.49
CA SER A 125 -8.36 2.46 24.34
C SER A 125 -9.22 1.62 23.40
N SER A 126 -9.17 0.28 23.54
CA SER A 126 -10.03 -0.64 22.80
C SER A 126 -11.39 -0.80 23.48
N GLU A 127 -12.43 -1.05 22.69
CA GLU A 127 -13.79 -1.28 23.17
C GLU A 127 -13.88 -2.47 24.15
N SER A 128 -13.07 -3.51 23.94
CA SER A 128 -13.05 -4.71 24.78
C SER A 128 -12.14 -4.58 26.02
N GLY A 129 -11.34 -3.52 26.12
CA GLY A 129 -10.26 -3.37 27.11
C GLY A 129 -9.01 -4.21 26.81
N TYR A 130 -8.96 -4.91 25.67
CA TYR A 130 -7.87 -5.78 25.26
C TYR A 130 -7.40 -5.52 23.82
N PRO A 131 -6.09 -5.69 23.56
CA PRO A 131 -5.55 -5.61 22.20
C PRO A 131 -6.16 -6.69 21.29
N SER A 132 -6.36 -6.35 20.01
CA SER A 132 -6.80 -7.26 18.95
C SER A 132 -6.31 -6.76 17.59
N ILE A 133 -6.28 -7.64 16.58
CA ILE A 133 -5.94 -7.23 15.20
C ILE A 133 -6.91 -6.15 14.72
N ALA A 134 -8.20 -6.29 15.00
CA ALA A 134 -9.22 -5.32 14.64
C ALA A 134 -9.00 -3.95 15.30
N HIS A 135 -8.61 -3.93 16.58
CA HIS A 135 -8.28 -2.68 17.27
C HIS A 135 -7.03 -2.01 16.68
N TYR A 136 -5.97 -2.78 16.40
CA TYR A 136 -4.78 -2.25 15.76
C TYR A 136 -5.06 -1.72 14.35
N LEU A 137 -5.86 -2.42 13.53
CA LEU A 137 -6.29 -1.91 12.23
C LEU A 137 -7.07 -0.60 12.37
N ARG A 138 -7.96 -0.49 13.37
CA ARG A 138 -8.73 0.73 13.64
C ARG A 138 -7.82 1.91 13.95
N THR A 139 -6.90 1.80 14.91
CA THR A 139 -6.04 2.94 15.28
C THR A 139 -5.00 3.25 14.20
N LEU A 140 -4.52 2.23 13.47
CA LEU A 140 -3.66 2.40 12.30
C LEU A 140 -4.32 3.29 11.23
N PHE A 141 -5.61 3.11 10.95
CA PHE A 141 -6.29 3.93 9.95
C PHE A 141 -6.82 5.27 10.48
N ILE A 142 -7.29 5.35 11.73
CA ILE A 142 -7.87 6.59 12.27
C ILE A 142 -6.78 7.61 12.61
N ILE A 143 -5.69 7.17 13.24
CA ILE A 143 -4.67 8.08 13.78
C ILE A 143 -3.25 7.76 13.30
N SER A 144 -3.09 6.87 12.31
CA SER A 144 -1.76 6.44 11.85
C SER A 144 -0.90 5.94 13.02
N ASP A 145 -1.47 5.12 13.90
CA ASP A 145 -0.80 4.62 15.11
C ASP A 145 0.45 3.77 14.75
N ASN A 146 1.63 4.22 15.20
CA ASN A 146 2.89 3.51 15.00
C ASN A 146 2.98 2.24 15.85
N SER A 147 2.44 2.27 17.08
CA SER A 147 2.44 1.10 17.97
C SER A 147 1.59 -0.01 17.37
N ALA A 148 0.41 0.33 16.86
CA ALA A 148 -0.45 -0.63 16.15
C ALA A 148 0.25 -1.23 14.92
N ASN A 149 0.92 -0.40 14.10
CA ASN A 149 1.71 -0.89 12.98
C ASN A 149 2.80 -1.87 13.43
N ASN A 150 3.53 -1.55 14.50
CA ASN A 150 4.58 -2.43 15.03
C ASN A 150 3.99 -3.77 15.50
N ARG A 151 2.83 -3.78 16.16
CA ARG A 151 2.18 -5.04 16.59
C ARG A 151 1.69 -5.88 15.43
N LEU A 152 1.15 -5.26 14.38
CA LEU A 152 0.77 -5.97 13.17
C LEU A 152 2.00 -6.50 12.41
N TYR A 153 3.10 -5.74 12.40
CA TYR A 153 4.38 -6.17 11.84
C TYR A 153 4.94 -7.39 12.60
N GLU A 154 4.94 -7.36 13.94
CA GLU A 154 5.33 -8.48 14.80
C GLU A 154 4.44 -9.72 14.55
N PHE A 155 3.12 -9.52 14.48
CA PHE A 155 2.16 -10.60 14.19
C PHE A 155 2.43 -11.27 12.84
N LEU A 156 2.80 -10.48 11.82
CA LEU A 156 3.11 -10.99 10.49
C LEU A 156 4.47 -11.71 10.46
N GLY A 157 5.51 -11.06 10.99
CA GLY A 157 6.91 -11.45 10.84
C GLY A 157 7.51 -10.95 9.52
N ARG A 158 8.79 -10.56 9.55
CA ARG A 158 9.52 -10.01 8.40
C ARG A 158 9.47 -10.93 7.17
N ASP A 159 9.77 -12.22 7.37
CA ASP A 159 9.87 -13.17 6.26
C ASP A 159 8.51 -13.36 5.56
N HIS A 160 7.42 -13.40 6.33
CA HIS A 160 6.07 -13.48 5.77
C HIS A 160 5.72 -12.22 4.96
N ILE A 161 6.04 -11.03 5.48
CA ILE A 161 5.80 -9.76 4.77
C ILE A 161 6.54 -9.76 3.44
N ASN A 162 7.85 -10.05 3.46
CA ASN A 162 8.69 -10.03 2.28
C ASN A 162 8.22 -11.04 1.23
N GLN A 163 8.02 -12.30 1.65
CA GLN A 163 7.58 -13.35 0.74
C GLN A 163 6.22 -13.02 0.11
N ARG A 164 5.26 -12.56 0.93
CA ARG A 164 3.92 -12.30 0.43
C ARG A 164 3.87 -11.10 -0.53
N ILE A 165 4.67 -10.06 -0.28
CA ILE A 165 4.83 -8.92 -1.19
C ILE A 165 5.43 -9.33 -2.53
N TRP A 166 6.40 -10.26 -2.52
CA TRP A 166 6.96 -10.81 -3.76
C TRP A 166 5.94 -11.66 -4.52
N ASP A 167 5.18 -12.50 -3.84
CA ASP A 167 4.12 -13.32 -4.45
C ASP A 167 3.04 -12.46 -5.13
N LEU A 168 2.80 -11.25 -4.59
CA LEU A 168 1.88 -10.27 -5.16
C LEU A 168 2.50 -9.41 -6.29
N GLY A 169 3.79 -9.57 -6.57
CA GLY A 169 4.51 -8.84 -7.62
C GLY A 169 5.00 -7.42 -7.23
N TYR A 170 5.02 -7.08 -5.94
CA TYR A 170 5.35 -5.73 -5.44
C TYR A 170 6.79 -5.59 -4.91
N GLN A 171 7.79 -6.03 -5.68
CA GLN A 171 9.19 -6.09 -5.24
C GLN A 171 9.77 -4.75 -4.73
N ILE A 172 9.35 -3.60 -5.31
CA ILE A 172 9.83 -2.27 -4.87
C ILE A 172 9.35 -1.94 -3.45
N LEU A 173 8.19 -2.45 -3.05
CA LEU A 173 7.55 -2.16 -1.77
C LEU A 173 8.30 -2.79 -0.58
N GLU A 174 9.00 -3.91 -0.82
CA GLU A 174 9.80 -4.61 0.20
C GLU A 174 10.88 -3.71 0.79
N SER A 175 11.68 -3.07 -0.08
CA SER A 175 12.75 -2.17 0.36
C SER A 175 12.21 -1.00 1.20
N ALA A 176 11.02 -0.50 0.84
CA ALA A 176 10.37 0.61 1.50
C ALA A 176 9.82 0.24 2.90
N ILE A 177 9.22 -0.95 3.06
CA ILE A 177 8.72 -1.42 4.36
C ILE A 177 9.89 -1.79 5.29
N GLY A 178 10.90 -2.49 4.78
CA GLY A 178 12.08 -2.87 5.57
C GLY A 178 12.82 -1.66 6.16
N LEU A 179 13.01 -0.59 5.37
CA LEU A 179 13.67 0.64 5.80
C LEU A 179 12.87 1.40 6.87
N VAL A 180 11.54 1.50 6.73
CA VAL A 180 10.69 2.24 7.67
C VAL A 180 10.52 1.47 8.98
N SER A 181 10.37 0.14 8.92
CA SER A 181 10.28 -0.70 10.11
C SER A 181 11.57 -0.68 10.92
N SER A 182 12.75 -0.66 10.28
CA SER A 182 14.03 -0.57 11.01
C SER A 182 14.23 0.76 11.75
N LEU A 183 13.60 1.84 11.28
CA LEU A 183 13.68 3.17 11.92
C LEU A 183 12.60 3.37 12.99
N ALA A 184 11.51 2.60 12.94
CA ALA A 184 10.42 2.67 13.91
C ALA A 184 10.59 1.72 15.12
N MET A 185 11.54 0.79 15.03
CA MET A 185 11.89 -0.17 16.08
C MET A 185 13.21 0.18 16.81
N SER A 186 13.87 1.29 16.43
CA SER A 186 15.02 1.88 17.11
C SER A 186 14.60 3.04 18.00
#